data_AF-X1CFN7-F1
#
_entry.id   AF-X1CFN7-F1
#
_cell.length_a   1.000
_cell.length_b   1.000
_cell.length_c   1.000
_cell.angle_alpha   90.00
_cell.angle_beta   90.00
_cell.angle_gamma   90.00
#
_symmetry.space_group_name_H-M   'P 1'
#
loop_
_entity.id
_entity.type
_entity.pdbx_description
1 polymer ?
#
loop_
_entity_poly.entity_id
_entity_poly.type
_entity_poly.pdbx_seq_one_letter_code
_entity_poly.pdbx_strand_id
1 'polypeptide(L)'
;LEDYLRKKYALGRMSTMAPGEGSMEDWPITQQKELLSIFGNVEELIGVKLTEALLMVPLKSVSGIFFPTRVEFISCQLCPREACEGRKAPYDTDLAKKYRQKI
;
A
#
# COMPACT_ATOMS: atom_id res chain seq x y z
N LEU A 1 11.03 -10.34 -0.49
CA LEU A 1 10.71 -9.84 0.86
C LEU A 1 9.53 -10.60 1.48
N GLU A 2 8.38 -10.66 0.81
CA GLU A 2 7.20 -11.35 1.35
C GLU A 2 7.49 -12.81 1.75
N ASP A 3 8.13 -13.60 0.88
CA ASP A 3 8.54 -14.99 1.20
C ASP A 3 9.42 -15.08 2.44
N TYR A 4 10.30 -14.10 2.64
CA TYR A 4 11.16 -14.04 3.83
C TYR A 4 10.32 -13.80 5.09
N LEU A 5 9.38 -12.85 5.04
CA LEU A 5 8.47 -12.56 6.17
C LEU A 5 7.60 -13.77 6.49
N ARG A 6 7.03 -14.42 5.47
CA ARG A 6 6.22 -15.65 5.61
C ARG A 6 7.00 -16.76 6.31
N LYS A 7 8.23 -17.04 5.84
CA LYS A 7 9.06 -18.10 6.41
C LYS A 7 9.57 -17.77 7.82
N LYS A 8 10.06 -16.54 8.03
CA LYS A 8 10.66 -16.14 9.31
C LYS A 8 9.65 -16.06 10.46
N TYR A 9 8.44 -15.60 10.17
CA TYR A 9 7.41 -15.36 11.18
C TYR A 9 6.25 -16.36 11.12
N ALA A 10 6.38 -17.44 10.34
CA ALA A 10 5.36 -18.46 10.14
C ALA A 10 3.98 -17.88 9.76
N LEU A 11 3.97 -16.83 8.93
CA LEU A 11 2.75 -16.16 8.52
C LEU A 11 2.05 -16.96 7.42
N GLY A 12 0.72 -17.08 7.55
CA GLY A 12 -0.14 -17.66 6.52
C GLY A 12 -0.31 -16.73 5.32
N ARG A 13 -1.52 -16.64 4.78
CA ARG A 13 -1.84 -15.67 3.71
C ARG A 13 -1.63 -14.23 4.20
N MET A 14 -1.02 -13.40 3.37
CA MET A 14 -0.72 -12.00 3.65
C MET A 14 -1.23 -11.11 2.52
N SER A 15 -1.51 -9.86 2.87
CA SER A 15 -1.83 -8.79 1.93
C SER A 15 -0.86 -7.63 2.15
N THR A 16 -0.78 -6.76 1.14
CA THR A 16 -0.02 -5.51 1.19
C THR A 16 -0.92 -4.33 0.90
N MET A 17 -0.66 -3.21 1.56
CA MET A 17 -1.28 -1.93 1.24
C MET A 17 -0.25 -0.80 1.39
N ALA A 18 -0.40 0.26 0.61
CA ALA A 18 0.41 1.45 0.69
C ALA A 18 -0.47 2.72 0.68
N PRO A 19 -0.05 3.82 1.36
CA PRO A 19 -0.74 5.10 1.24
C PRO A 19 -0.78 5.57 -0.22
N GLY A 20 -1.95 6.04 -0.66
CA GLY A 20 -2.19 6.49 -2.03
C GLY A 20 -2.30 5.35 -3.07
N GLU A 21 -2.28 4.07 -2.65
CA GLU A 21 -2.48 2.94 -3.56
C GLU A 21 -3.95 2.71 -3.85
N GLY A 22 -4.28 2.58 -5.14
CA GLY A 22 -5.66 2.46 -5.60
C GLY A 22 -6.38 3.81 -5.62
N SER A 23 -7.70 3.78 -5.78
CA SER A 23 -8.54 5.00 -5.76
C SER A 23 -9.24 5.18 -4.42
N MET A 24 -8.79 4.47 -3.38
CA MET A 24 -9.43 4.52 -2.07
C MET A 24 -8.99 5.77 -1.34
N GLU A 25 -9.96 6.54 -0.85
CA GLU A 25 -9.73 7.62 0.11
C GLU A 25 -9.39 7.08 1.50
N ASP A 26 -9.61 5.78 1.74
CA ASP A 26 -9.40 5.12 3.03
C ASP A 26 -7.95 5.20 3.53
N TRP A 27 -6.98 5.23 2.61
CA TRP A 27 -5.57 5.43 2.98
C TRP A 27 -4.86 6.39 2.02
N PRO A 28 -5.03 7.71 2.21
CA PRO A 28 -4.55 8.71 1.27
C PRO A 28 -3.03 8.87 1.35
N ILE A 29 -2.41 9.41 0.29
CA ILE A 29 -0.95 9.64 0.23
C ILE A 29 -0.42 10.56 1.34
N THR A 30 -1.29 11.39 1.96
CA THR A 30 -0.92 12.20 3.13
C THR A 30 -0.43 11.37 4.30
N GLN A 31 -0.96 10.15 4.45
CA GLN A 31 -0.59 9.19 5.49
C GLN A 31 0.81 8.59 5.33
N GLN A 32 1.51 8.94 4.25
CA GLN A 32 2.92 8.62 4.06
C GLN A 32 3.79 9.22 5.18
N LYS A 33 3.43 10.39 5.70
CA LYS A 33 4.15 11.05 6.81
C LYS A 33 4.07 10.23 8.09
N GLU A 34 2.85 9.82 8.46
CA GLU A 34 2.56 9.02 9.64
C GLU A 34 3.18 7.62 9.54
N LEU A 35 3.14 7.01 8.34
CA LEU A 35 3.79 5.71 8.13
C LEU A 35 5.31 5.79 8.32
N LEU A 36 5.96 6.81 7.75
CA LEU A 36 7.42 6.94 7.83
C LEU A 36 7.88 7.40 9.23
N SER A 37 7.05 8.14 9.97
CA SER A 37 7.40 8.61 11.32
C SER A 37 7.61 7.48 12.33
N ILE A 38 7.05 6.29 12.08
CA ILE A 38 7.27 5.06 12.87
C ILE A 38 8.77 4.74 12.99
N PHE A 39 9.56 5.06 11.96
CA PHE A 39 10.99 4.80 11.90
C PHE A 39 11.84 6.00 12.37
N GLY A 40 11.25 7.16 12.64
CA GLY A 40 11.97 8.39 12.94
C GLY A 40 12.60 9.03 11.69
N ASN A 41 13.91 9.29 11.71
CA ASN A 41 14.61 9.97 10.61
C ASN A 41 14.94 9.02 9.45
N VAL A 42 13.96 8.76 8.58
CA VAL A 42 14.10 7.85 7.42
C VAL A 42 15.17 8.32 6.42
N GLU A 43 15.38 9.63 6.27
CA GLU A 43 16.40 10.17 5.36
C GLU A 43 17.81 9.78 5.82
N GLU A 44 18.09 9.87 7.12
CA GLU A 44 19.36 9.44 7.69
C GLU A 44 19.52 7.91 7.71
N LEU A 45 18.43 7.18 7.98
CA LEU A 45 18.47 5.72 8.10
C LEU A 45 18.66 5.01 6.76
N ILE A 46 17.95 5.45 5.72
CA ILE A 46 17.90 4.74 4.43
C ILE A 46 17.98 5.66 3.20
N GLY A 47 18.18 6.98 3.39
CA GLY A 47 18.30 7.93 2.28
C GLY A 47 16.99 8.29 1.58
N VAL A 48 15.84 7.88 2.13
CA VAL A 48 14.51 8.17 1.57
C VAL A 48 13.95 9.42 2.21
N LYS A 49 13.50 10.37 1.38
CA LYS A 49 12.79 11.58 1.82
C LYS A 49 11.47 11.78 1.08
N LEU A 50 10.57 12.56 1.68
CA LEU A 50 9.32 12.99 1.05
C LEU A 50 9.49 14.38 0.44
N THR A 51 8.96 14.58 -0.77
CA THR A 51 8.76 15.91 -1.34
C THR A 51 7.56 16.61 -0.69
N GLU A 52 7.36 17.90 -0.99
CA GLU A 52 6.17 18.63 -0.56
C GLU A 52 4.87 17.99 -1.08
N ALA A 53 4.93 17.38 -2.27
CA ALA A 53 3.84 16.61 -2.87
C ALA A 53 3.76 15.16 -2.34
N LEU A 54 4.52 14.81 -1.30
CA LEU A 54 4.51 13.52 -0.61
C LEU A 54 5.00 12.34 -1.46
N LEU A 55 5.68 12.63 -2.57
CA LEU A 55 6.38 11.61 -3.35
C LEU A 55 7.69 11.25 -2.66
N MET A 56 8.10 9.99 -2.76
CA MET A 56 9.40 9.56 -2.24
C MET A 56 10.53 9.85 -3.22
N VAL A 57 11.68 10.24 -2.67
CA VAL A 57 12.96 10.35 -3.38
C VAL A 57 13.94 9.40 -2.71
N PRO A 58 14.56 8.45 -3.44
CA PRO A 58 14.47 8.21 -4.89
C PRO A 58 13.07 7.79 -5.39
N LEU A 59 12.75 8.12 -6.65
CA LEU A 59 11.39 7.94 -7.20
C LEU A 59 10.92 6.48 -7.22
N LYS A 60 11.82 5.52 -7.41
CA LYS A 60 11.53 4.08 -7.40
C LYS A 60 11.57 3.51 -5.98
N SER A 61 10.98 4.23 -5.03
CA SER A 61 10.79 3.79 -3.65
C SER A 61 9.36 3.29 -3.44
N VAL A 62 9.18 2.37 -2.49
CA VAL A 62 7.86 1.86 -2.06
C VAL A 62 7.84 1.83 -0.55
N SER A 63 6.75 2.27 0.06
CA SER A 63 6.46 2.11 1.49
C SER A 63 5.04 1.58 1.63
N GLY A 64 4.79 0.86 2.71
CA GLY A 64 3.49 0.31 3.01
C GLY A 64 3.58 -0.69 4.15
N ILE A 65 2.51 -1.44 4.35
CA ILE A 65 2.43 -2.49 5.35
C ILE A 65 2.19 -3.84 4.70
N PHE A 66 2.70 -4.86 5.37
CA PHE A 66 2.31 -6.25 5.19
C PHE A 66 1.43 -6.64 6.38
N PHE A 67 0.32 -7.34 6.13
CA PHE A 67 -0.54 -7.83 7.20
C PHE A 67 -1.07 -9.23 6.90
N PRO A 68 -1.19 -10.11 7.91
CA PRO A 68 -1.82 -11.41 7.74
C PRO A 68 -3.33 -11.26 7.52
N THR A 69 -3.89 -12.05 6.63
CA THR A 69 -5.33 -12.03 6.33
C THR A 69 -5.85 -13.41 5.93
N ARG A 70 -7.13 -13.68 6.22
CA ARG A 70 -7.82 -14.88 5.71
C ARG A 70 -8.25 -14.69 4.25
N VAL A 71 -8.64 -13.48 3.89
CA VAL A 71 -9.14 -13.12 2.56
C VAL A 71 -8.11 -12.20 1.92
N GLU A 72 -7.59 -12.60 0.77
CA GLU A 72 -6.66 -11.77 0.04
C GLU A 72 -7.33 -10.46 -0.37
N PHE A 73 -6.60 -9.38 -0.15
CA PHE A 73 -6.98 -8.03 -0.53
C PHE A 73 -5.83 -7.35 -1.25
N ILE A 74 -6.11 -6.80 -2.42
CA ILE A 74 -5.19 -5.96 -3.19
C ILE A 74 -5.94 -4.70 -3.59
N SER A 75 -5.43 -3.52 -3.23
CA SER A 75 -6.06 -2.22 -3.49
C SER A 75 -6.46 -2.01 -4.97
N CYS A 76 -5.73 -2.61 -5.91
CA CYS A 76 -6.05 -2.57 -7.35
C CYS A 76 -7.44 -3.15 -7.70
N GLN A 77 -7.96 -4.06 -6.88
CA GLN A 77 -9.31 -4.63 -7.05
C GLN A 77 -10.40 -3.58 -6.87
N LEU A 78 -10.13 -2.49 -6.15
CA LEU A 78 -11.10 -1.42 -5.90
C LEU A 78 -10.88 -0.19 -6.79
N CYS A 79 -9.81 -0.18 -7.59
CA CYS A 79 -9.41 0.98 -8.39
C CYS A 79 -9.92 0.88 -9.84
N PRO A 80 -10.76 1.82 -10.32
CA PRO A 80 -11.30 1.79 -11.69
C PRO A 80 -10.30 2.28 -12.76
N ARG A 81 -9.10 2.72 -12.39
CA ARG A 81 -8.09 3.26 -13.33
C ARG A 81 -7.57 2.16 -14.26
N GLU A 82 -7.90 2.22 -15.55
CA GLU A 82 -7.53 1.17 -16.51
C GLU A 82 -6.01 1.14 -16.82
N ALA A 83 -5.45 2.25 -17.28
CA ALA A 83 -4.04 2.36 -17.65
C ALA A 83 -3.15 2.69 -16.42
N CYS A 84 -2.82 1.66 -15.64
CA CYS A 84 -1.90 1.77 -14.51
C CYS A 84 -0.79 0.72 -14.61
N GLU A 85 0.44 1.16 -14.85
CA GLU A 85 1.62 0.27 -14.93
C GLU A 85 1.86 -0.53 -13.65
N GLY A 86 1.47 0.03 -12.50
CA GLY A 86 1.59 -0.62 -11.19
C GLY A 86 0.44 -1.57 -10.85
N ARG A 87 -0.45 -1.90 -11.79
CA ARG A 87 -1.62 -2.75 -11.52
C ARG A 87 -1.21 -4.18 -11.16
N LYS A 88 -1.60 -4.61 -9.95
CA LYS A 88 -1.33 -5.96 -9.41
C LYS A 88 -2.52 -6.92 -9.50
N ALA A 89 -3.74 -6.38 -9.65
CA ALA A 89 -4.98 -7.16 -9.75
C ALA A 89 -6.00 -6.45 -10.65
N PRO A 90 -6.93 -7.18 -11.31
CA PRO A 90 -8.00 -6.58 -12.10
C PRO A 90 -8.99 -5.82 -11.21
N TYR A 91 -9.64 -4.79 -11.75
CA TYR A 91 -10.70 -4.06 -11.06
C TYR A 91 -11.94 -4.95 -10.91
N ASP A 92 -12.47 -5.03 -9.70
CA ASP A 92 -13.67 -5.78 -9.34
C ASP A 92 -14.77 -4.79 -8.95
N THR A 93 -15.72 -4.62 -9.88
CA THR A 93 -16.83 -3.68 -9.74
C THR A 93 -17.76 -4.03 -8.59
N ASP A 94 -18.01 -5.31 -8.32
CA ASP A 94 -18.92 -5.75 -7.28
C ASP A 94 -18.28 -5.63 -5.91
N LEU A 95 -16.98 -5.96 -5.80
CA LEU A 95 -16.20 -5.71 -4.59
C LEU A 95 -16.12 -4.21 -4.29
N ALA A 96 -15.84 -3.37 -5.29
CA ALA A 96 -15.79 -1.92 -5.13
C ALA A 96 -17.13 -1.31 -4.68
N LYS A 97 -18.27 -1.83 -5.17
CA LYS A 97 -19.60 -1.43 -4.68
C LYS A 97 -19.79 -1.84 -3.21
N LYS A 98 -19.42 -3.06 -2.85
CA LYS A 98 -19.55 -3.58 -1.48
C LYS A 98 -18.77 -2.77 -0.45
N TYR A 99 -17.56 -2.31 -0.78
CA TYR A 99 -16.76 -1.49 0.13
C TYR A 99 -17.32 -0.06 0.24
N ARG A 100 -17.80 0.53 -0.86
CA ARG A 100 -18.43 1.87 -0.84
C ARG A 100 -19.74 1.95 -0.08
N GLN A 101 -20.51 0.86 -0.01
CA GLN A 101 -21.78 0.81 0.73
C GLN A 101 -21.61 0.65 2.25
N LYS A 102 -20.40 0.36 2.73
CA LYS A 102 -20.10 0.12 4.15
C LYS A 102 -19.57 1.35 4.89
N ILE A 103 -19.43 2.48 4.19
CA ILE A 103 -19.01 3.78 4.72
C ILE A 103 -20.26 4.62 5.00
#